data_AF-A0ABD2TK08-F1
#
_entry.id   AF-A0ABD2TK08-F1
#
_cell.length_a   1.000
_cell.length_b   1.000
_cell.length_c   1.000
_cell.angle_alpha   90.00
_cell.angle_beta   90.00
_cell.angle_gamma   90.00
#
_symmetry.space_group_name_H-M   'P 1'
#
loop_
_entity.id
_entity.type
_entity.pdbx_description
1 polymer ?
#
loop_
_entity_poly.entity_id
_entity_poly.type
_entity_poly.pdbx_seq_one_letter_code
_entity_poly.pdbx_strand_id
1 'polypeptide(L)'
;MVMEDTGSCGSRVVDSAPANSRQHRKKLEVYNEVLRRLKESNNDEAQQPGFDDELWAHFNRLPTRYALDVNVESAEDVLTHKRLLHLAHDPANRPAFDVRLVQVTPVPDGNSADPVPFHSATKEISRSVLPLPAFGSSPNLEALALEASKSEVQDEDVTVTCGNLLRPMHEITFSTDDKPKLLSQLTSLLAELGLNIQEAHVFSSVDGYSLDVFVVDGWPYEEIEQLRMALKREILKIEKSSPSQSPSESFRKENKTLIKCELDPVTIPCDGVDVWEIDHQLLKFGNKIASGSYGDLYKGTYCSQEVAIKILKSERLNTELQKEFAQEVYIMRKVRHKNVVQFIGACTRPPNLCIVTEYMSGGSVYDYLHKQKGSFKFPTLLKVAIDVSKGMNYLHQNNIIHRDLKAANLLMDENEVVKVADFGVARVKAQTGVMTAETGTYRWMAPEVIEHKPYDHKADIFSFGVLLWELMTAKLPYEYLTPLQAAIGVVQKGLRPAIPKHTHPKIAELLEKCWQRDPTSRPDFPEIIETLQQVAKEVADEEDDRRKEKPSGGFFSVLRRGHH
;
A
#
# COMPACT_ATOMS: atom_id res chain seq x y z
N MET A 1 25.24 -24.97 -64.47
CA MET A 1 24.84 -23.73 -63.74
C MET A 1 23.56 -24.09 -63.00
N VAL A 2 23.55 -24.65 -61.78
CA VAL A 2 24.04 -24.18 -60.47
C VAL A 2 23.42 -22.84 -60.04
N MET A 3 22.43 -22.97 -59.13
CA MET A 3 22.13 -22.21 -57.88
C MET A 3 21.99 -20.67 -57.97
N GLU A 4 21.20 -19.97 -57.15
CA GLU A 4 21.00 -20.13 -55.71
C GLU A 4 19.82 -19.27 -55.19
N ASP A 5 19.19 -19.76 -54.11
CA ASP A 5 18.24 -19.10 -53.22
C ASP A 5 18.87 -17.95 -52.42
N THR A 6 18.09 -16.93 -52.06
CA THR A 6 18.20 -16.27 -50.74
C THR A 6 16.84 -15.77 -50.27
N GLY A 7 16.32 -16.38 -49.20
CA GLY A 7 15.15 -15.90 -48.46
C GLY A 7 15.48 -14.70 -47.57
N SER A 8 14.44 -13.96 -47.16
CA SER A 8 14.53 -13.02 -46.04
C SER A 8 13.24 -13.08 -45.21
N CYS A 9 13.41 -13.50 -43.96
CA CYS A 9 12.40 -13.55 -42.91
C CYS A 9 11.96 -12.14 -42.49
N GLY A 10 10.69 -11.80 -42.73
CA GLY A 10 10.01 -10.73 -42.00
C GLY A 10 9.54 -11.22 -40.63
N SER A 11 10.40 -11.11 -39.62
CA SER A 11 10.05 -11.35 -38.22
C SER A 11 9.02 -10.32 -37.74
N ARG A 12 7.89 -10.82 -37.24
CA ARG A 12 6.88 -10.06 -36.49
C ARG A 12 7.56 -9.36 -35.30
N VAL A 13 7.61 -8.03 -35.34
CA VAL A 13 7.86 -7.22 -34.16
C VAL A 13 6.57 -7.20 -33.35
N VAL A 14 6.58 -7.90 -32.22
CA VAL A 14 5.58 -7.73 -31.16
C VAL A 14 6.02 -6.49 -30.38
N ASP A 15 5.38 -5.35 -30.62
CA ASP A 15 5.61 -4.12 -29.88
C ASP A 15 5.20 -4.30 -28.40
N SER A 16 6.20 -4.53 -27.55
CA SER A 16 6.07 -4.40 -26.10
C SER A 16 6.23 -2.93 -25.71
N ALA A 17 5.14 -2.16 -25.82
CA ALA A 17 5.10 -0.78 -25.33
C ALA A 17 5.34 -0.73 -23.79
N PRO A 18 6.08 0.26 -23.27
CA PRO A 18 6.41 0.35 -21.84
C PRO A 18 5.16 0.52 -20.97
N ALA A 19 5.12 -0.12 -19.79
CA ALA A 19 3.93 -0.15 -18.91
C ALA A 19 3.31 1.24 -18.61
N ASN A 20 4.11 2.31 -18.62
CA ASN A 20 3.66 3.70 -18.45
C ASN A 20 2.78 4.20 -19.60
N SER A 21 3.02 3.77 -20.85
CA SER A 21 2.19 4.18 -22.00
C SER A 21 0.82 3.51 -21.97
N ARG A 22 0.74 2.28 -21.44
CA ARG A 22 -0.52 1.54 -21.30
C ARG A 22 -1.41 2.13 -20.20
N GLN A 23 -0.82 2.54 -19.09
CA GLN A 23 -1.54 3.22 -17.99
C GLN A 23 -2.03 4.61 -18.39
N HIS A 24 -1.20 5.39 -19.09
CA HIS A 24 -1.61 6.69 -19.61
C HIS A 24 -2.74 6.58 -20.63
N ARG A 25 -2.71 5.56 -21.50
CA ARG A 25 -3.78 5.28 -22.46
C ARG A 25 -5.12 4.98 -21.78
N LYS A 26 -5.12 4.12 -20.74
CA LYS A 26 -6.33 3.83 -19.95
C LYS A 26 -6.90 5.06 -19.24
N LYS A 27 -6.03 5.91 -18.70
CA LYS A 27 -6.44 7.18 -18.06
C LYS A 27 -7.12 8.12 -19.06
N LEU A 28 -6.60 8.18 -20.29
CA LEU A 28 -7.20 8.96 -21.38
C LEU A 28 -8.55 8.39 -21.83
N GLU A 29 -8.68 7.06 -21.92
CA GLU A 29 -9.95 6.38 -22.24
C GLU A 29 -11.05 6.73 -21.23
N VAL A 30 -10.75 6.65 -19.93
CA VAL A 30 -11.73 6.98 -18.88
C VAL A 30 -12.07 8.47 -18.88
N TYR A 31 -11.08 9.35 -19.04
CA TYR A 31 -11.32 10.79 -19.17
C TYR A 31 -12.29 11.11 -20.32
N ASN A 32 -12.07 10.53 -21.51
CA ASN A 32 -12.93 10.78 -22.67
C ASN A 32 -14.36 10.29 -22.42
N GLU A 33 -14.52 9.17 -21.72
CA GLU A 33 -15.83 8.62 -21.40
C GLU A 33 -16.57 9.44 -20.34
N VAL A 34 -15.88 9.94 -19.31
CA VAL A 34 -16.45 10.90 -18.34
C VAL A 34 -16.86 12.18 -19.05
N LEU A 35 -15.99 12.73 -19.90
CA LEU A 35 -16.27 13.96 -20.65
C LEU A 35 -17.49 13.81 -21.56
N ARG A 36 -17.60 12.67 -22.26
CA ARG A 36 -18.74 12.34 -23.12
C ARG A 36 -20.04 12.33 -22.31
N ARG A 37 -20.05 11.61 -21.18
CA ARG A 37 -21.23 11.52 -20.31
C ARG A 37 -21.62 12.88 -19.71
N LEU A 38 -20.67 13.67 -19.22
CA LEU A 38 -20.97 15.00 -18.68
C LEU A 38 -21.59 15.95 -19.72
N LYS A 39 -21.16 15.84 -20.99
CA LYS A 39 -21.77 16.59 -22.10
C LYS A 39 -23.17 16.09 -22.47
N GLU A 40 -23.43 14.79 -22.33
CA GLU A 40 -24.74 14.17 -22.56
C GLU A 40 -25.74 14.45 -21.43
N SER A 41 -25.26 14.56 -20.18
CA SER A 41 -26.08 14.91 -19.00
C SER A 41 -26.59 16.35 -19.00
N ASN A 42 -26.25 17.15 -20.01
CA ASN A 42 -26.63 18.56 -20.15
C ASN A 42 -26.22 19.43 -18.94
N ASN A 43 -25.05 19.13 -18.36
CA ASN A 43 -24.52 19.86 -17.21
C ASN A 43 -23.94 21.21 -17.65
N ASP A 44 -24.38 22.30 -17.02
CA ASP A 44 -23.99 23.68 -17.37
C ASP A 44 -22.46 23.92 -17.27
N GLU A 45 -21.77 23.22 -16.36
CA GLU A 45 -20.31 23.33 -16.21
C GLU A 45 -19.56 22.68 -17.38
N ALA A 46 -20.11 21.61 -17.96
CA ALA A 46 -19.49 20.88 -19.07
C ALA A 46 -19.61 21.60 -20.43
N GLN A 47 -20.46 22.63 -20.51
CA GLN A 47 -20.66 23.45 -21.71
C GLN A 47 -19.75 24.70 -21.74
N GLN A 48 -18.99 24.96 -20.67
CA GLN A 48 -18.11 26.12 -20.61
C GLN A 48 -16.86 25.95 -21.49
N PRO A 49 -16.39 27.04 -22.14
CA PRO A 49 -15.16 27.00 -22.93
C PRO A 49 -13.95 26.75 -22.01
N GLY A 50 -13.14 25.74 -22.34
CA GLY A 50 -11.95 25.35 -21.55
C GLY A 50 -12.20 24.25 -20.51
N PHE A 51 -13.45 23.80 -20.34
CA PHE A 51 -13.81 22.72 -19.42
C PHE A 51 -13.02 21.42 -19.68
N ASP A 52 -12.82 21.06 -20.95
CA ASP A 52 -12.09 19.87 -21.36
C ASP A 52 -10.65 19.87 -20.79
N ASP A 53 -9.96 21.01 -20.84
CA ASP A 53 -8.60 21.19 -20.33
C ASP A 53 -8.56 21.17 -18.80
N GLU A 54 -9.54 21.79 -18.14
CA GLU A 54 -9.65 21.77 -16.67
C GLU A 54 -9.93 20.38 -16.12
N LEU A 55 -10.81 19.62 -16.78
CA LEU A 55 -11.11 18.25 -16.42
C LEU A 55 -9.87 17.37 -16.61
N TRP A 56 -9.13 17.56 -17.70
CA TRP A 56 -7.88 16.82 -17.91
C TRP A 56 -6.81 17.17 -16.88
N ALA A 57 -6.70 18.44 -16.50
CA ALA A 57 -5.81 18.88 -15.42
C ALA A 57 -6.18 18.22 -14.08
N HIS A 58 -7.47 18.09 -13.75
CA HIS A 58 -7.93 17.37 -12.57
C HIS A 58 -7.51 15.89 -12.59
N PHE A 59 -7.71 15.20 -13.71
CA PHE A 59 -7.24 13.82 -13.86
C PHE A 59 -5.72 13.73 -13.67
N ASN A 60 -4.93 14.63 -14.25
CA ASN A 60 -3.48 14.63 -14.12
C ASN A 60 -2.98 15.01 -12.73
N ARG A 61 -3.76 15.77 -11.98
CA ARG A 61 -3.48 16.13 -10.59
C ARG A 61 -3.58 14.93 -9.64
N LEU A 62 -4.39 13.92 -9.99
CA LEU A 62 -4.60 12.72 -9.19
C LEU A 62 -3.84 11.50 -9.72
N PRO A 63 -3.52 10.51 -8.85
CA PRO A 63 -2.79 9.30 -9.25
C PRO A 63 -3.57 8.50 -10.29
N THR A 64 -2.88 7.73 -11.13
CA THR A 64 -3.52 6.90 -12.16
C THR A 64 -4.60 5.97 -11.60
N ARG A 65 -4.46 5.50 -10.35
CA ARG A 65 -5.49 4.68 -9.68
C ARG A 65 -6.86 5.35 -9.61
N TYR A 66 -6.93 6.67 -9.43
CA TYR A 66 -8.20 7.42 -9.41
C TYR A 66 -9.00 7.18 -10.70
N ALA A 67 -8.35 7.27 -11.85
CA ALA A 67 -8.98 7.06 -13.14
C ALA A 67 -9.36 5.60 -13.40
N LEU A 68 -8.74 4.64 -12.72
CA LEU A 68 -9.06 3.22 -12.87
C LEU A 68 -10.20 2.78 -11.96
N ASP A 69 -10.37 3.47 -10.83
CA ASP A 69 -11.30 3.08 -9.77
C ASP A 69 -12.61 3.89 -9.81
N VAL A 70 -12.62 5.05 -10.47
CA VAL A 70 -13.81 5.92 -10.54
C VAL A 70 -14.92 5.29 -11.37
N ASN A 71 -16.14 5.31 -10.82
CA ASN A 71 -17.32 4.84 -11.55
C ASN A 71 -17.69 5.84 -12.65
N VAL A 72 -17.50 5.42 -13.90
CA VAL A 72 -17.74 6.27 -15.07
C VAL A 72 -19.23 6.50 -15.31
N GLU A 73 -20.11 5.69 -14.72
CA GLU A 73 -21.57 5.91 -14.76
C GLU A 73 -21.99 7.09 -13.89
N SER A 74 -21.27 7.35 -12.81
CA SER A 74 -21.45 8.51 -11.92
C SER A 74 -20.48 9.63 -12.27
N ALA A 75 -20.47 10.06 -13.53
CA ALA A 75 -19.51 11.06 -14.05
C ALA A 75 -19.56 12.41 -13.28
N GLU A 76 -20.71 12.75 -12.67
CA GLU A 76 -20.90 13.93 -11.84
C GLU A 76 -20.03 13.92 -10.56
N ASP A 77 -19.65 12.75 -10.07
CA ASP A 77 -18.80 12.61 -8.87
C ASP A 77 -17.41 13.18 -9.13
N VAL A 78 -16.93 13.07 -10.36
CA VAL A 78 -15.66 13.68 -10.79
C VAL A 78 -15.72 15.21 -10.64
N LEU A 79 -16.86 15.83 -10.90
CA LEU A 79 -17.05 17.27 -10.69
C LEU A 79 -17.07 17.61 -9.21
N THR A 80 -17.74 16.81 -8.38
CA THR A 80 -17.73 16.97 -6.92
C THR A 80 -16.32 16.86 -6.36
N HIS A 81 -15.54 15.87 -6.80
CA HIS A 81 -14.13 15.71 -6.45
C HIS A 81 -13.29 16.94 -6.85
N LYS A 82 -13.44 17.42 -8.09
CA LYS A 82 -12.75 18.63 -8.58
C LYS A 82 -13.11 19.85 -7.73
N ARG A 83 -14.39 20.03 -7.41
CA ARG A 83 -14.89 21.14 -6.59
C ARG A 83 -14.35 21.08 -5.16
N LEU A 84 -14.39 19.93 -4.51
CA LEU A 84 -13.90 19.76 -3.14
C LEU A 84 -12.40 20.05 -3.05
N LEU A 85 -11.61 19.54 -4.00
CA LEU A 85 -10.17 19.83 -4.08
C LEU A 85 -9.88 21.31 -4.36
N HIS A 86 -10.77 22.02 -5.06
CA HIS A 86 -10.65 23.46 -5.24
C HIS A 86 -11.03 24.23 -3.96
N LEU A 87 -12.13 23.87 -3.31
CA LEU A 87 -12.56 24.48 -2.04
C LEU A 87 -11.49 24.32 -0.94
N ALA A 88 -10.83 23.17 -0.89
CA ALA A 88 -9.74 22.91 0.04
C ALA A 88 -8.52 23.84 -0.17
N HIS A 89 -8.41 24.58 -1.28
CA HIS A 89 -7.34 25.57 -1.43
C HIS A 89 -7.48 26.72 -0.44
N ASP A 90 -8.70 27.14 -0.12
CA ASP A 90 -8.95 28.18 0.88
C ASP A 90 -8.84 27.58 2.29
N PRO A 91 -7.91 28.05 3.15
CA PRO A 91 -7.80 27.59 4.53
C PRO A 91 -9.09 27.69 5.34
N ALA A 92 -9.98 28.64 5.04
CA ALA A 92 -11.24 28.81 5.74
C ALA A 92 -12.27 27.71 5.44
N ASN A 93 -12.10 26.99 4.33
CA ASN A 93 -13.02 25.94 3.89
C ASN A 93 -12.50 24.53 4.21
N ARG A 94 -11.37 24.40 4.93
CA ARG A 94 -10.76 23.12 5.26
C ARG A 94 -11.32 22.56 6.58
N PRO A 95 -11.53 21.24 6.69
CA PRO A 95 -11.66 20.29 5.59
C PRO A 95 -12.94 20.57 4.78
N ALA A 96 -12.82 20.60 3.46
CA ALA A 96 -13.96 20.70 2.55
C ALA A 96 -14.59 19.31 2.44
N PHE A 97 -15.91 19.19 2.54
CA PHE A 97 -16.53 17.87 2.47
C PHE A 97 -17.94 17.89 1.88
N ASP A 98 -18.35 16.73 1.38
CA ASP A 98 -19.68 16.46 0.84
C ASP A 98 -20.23 15.13 1.38
N VAL A 99 -21.56 15.03 1.47
CA VAL A 99 -22.27 13.86 1.99
C VAL A 99 -23.43 13.56 1.06
N ARG A 100 -23.57 12.30 0.65
CA ARG A 100 -24.72 11.85 -0.14
C ARG A 100 -25.18 10.45 0.24
N LEU A 101 -26.44 10.16 -0.06
CA LEU A 101 -27.02 8.83 0.10
C LEU A 101 -26.71 7.99 -1.15
N VAL A 102 -26.24 6.75 -0.96
CA VAL A 102 -25.86 5.85 -2.05
C VAL A 102 -26.59 4.50 -1.94
N GLN A 103 -26.88 3.89 -3.09
CA GLN A 103 -27.49 2.55 -3.14
C GLN A 103 -26.47 1.49 -3.55
N VAL A 104 -26.55 0.35 -2.88
CA VAL A 104 -25.77 -0.84 -3.21
C VAL A 104 -26.72 -1.90 -3.74
N THR A 105 -26.72 -2.11 -5.04
CA THR A 105 -27.68 -3.03 -5.69
C THR A 105 -27.09 -4.44 -5.77
N PRO A 106 -27.81 -5.50 -5.34
CA PRO A 106 -27.43 -6.87 -5.65
C PRO A 106 -27.79 -7.19 -7.11
N VAL A 107 -26.88 -7.81 -7.87
CA VAL A 107 -27.16 -8.29 -9.23
C VAL A 107 -28.05 -9.54 -9.14
N PRO A 108 -29.18 -9.64 -9.88
CA PRO A 108 -29.94 -10.87 -9.93
C PRO A 108 -29.17 -11.92 -10.74
N ASP A 109 -28.93 -13.08 -10.13
CA ASP A 109 -28.33 -14.24 -10.79
C ASP A 109 -29.13 -14.62 -12.04
N GLY A 110 -28.50 -14.50 -13.20
CA GLY A 110 -29.03 -14.98 -14.46
C GLY A 110 -29.01 -16.50 -14.49
N ASN A 111 -30.00 -17.14 -13.87
CA ASN A 111 -30.38 -18.54 -14.10
C ASN A 111 -31.74 -18.87 -13.45
N SER A 112 -32.83 -18.44 -14.07
CA SER A 112 -34.07 -19.21 -14.06
C SER A 112 -34.94 -18.84 -15.27
N ALA A 113 -35.32 -19.88 -16.02
CA ALA A 113 -36.24 -19.81 -17.13
C ALA A 113 -37.68 -19.79 -16.59
N ASP A 114 -38.44 -18.77 -16.98
CA ASP A 114 -39.82 -18.79 -17.51
C ASP A 114 -40.64 -17.55 -17.07
N PRO A 115 -41.40 -16.92 -17.99
CA PRO A 115 -42.24 -15.78 -17.67
C PRO A 115 -43.67 -16.23 -17.31
N VAL A 116 -44.20 -15.78 -16.16
CA VAL A 116 -45.64 -15.86 -15.88
C VAL A 116 -46.20 -14.43 -15.83
N PRO A 117 -47.22 -14.09 -16.64
CA PRO A 117 -47.76 -12.74 -16.70
C PRO A 117 -48.85 -12.57 -15.64
N PHE A 118 -48.71 -11.57 -14.77
CA PHE A 118 -49.84 -11.03 -14.02
C PHE A 118 -49.98 -9.53 -14.29
N HIS A 119 -50.98 -9.22 -15.10
CA HIS A 119 -51.56 -7.89 -15.20
C HIS A 119 -52.27 -7.55 -13.87
N SER A 120 -51.86 -6.47 -13.21
CA SER A 120 -52.79 -5.58 -12.53
C SER A 120 -52.22 -4.16 -12.47
N ALA A 121 -53.11 -3.19 -12.64
CA ALA A 121 -52.82 -1.89 -13.19
C ALA A 121 -52.36 -0.86 -12.15
N THR A 122 -51.35 -0.08 -12.55
CA THR A 122 -51.14 1.35 -12.26
C THR A 122 -51.41 1.87 -10.83
N LYS A 123 -50.33 1.98 -10.06
CA LYS A 123 -49.99 3.22 -9.34
C LYS A 123 -48.49 3.46 -9.46
N GLU A 124 -48.11 4.36 -10.36
CA GLU A 124 -46.77 4.94 -10.40
C GLU A 124 -46.48 5.61 -9.06
N ILE A 125 -45.64 5.00 -8.25
CA ILE A 125 -44.87 5.69 -7.21
C ILE A 125 -43.44 5.64 -7.72
N SER A 126 -43.00 6.77 -8.26
CA SER A 126 -41.63 7.06 -8.68
C SER A 126 -40.67 6.80 -7.52
N ARG A 127 -40.11 5.58 -7.45
CA ARG A 127 -38.89 5.31 -6.67
C ARG A 127 -37.74 6.01 -7.39
N SER A 128 -37.30 7.14 -6.85
CA SER A 128 -36.04 7.77 -7.24
C SER A 128 -34.93 6.74 -7.06
N VAL A 129 -34.32 6.29 -8.17
CA VAL A 129 -33.16 5.41 -8.16
C VAL A 129 -32.01 6.20 -7.50
N LEU A 130 -31.54 5.74 -6.34
CA LEU A 130 -30.42 6.39 -5.64
C LEU A 130 -29.12 6.12 -6.41
N PRO A 131 -28.15 7.06 -6.39
CA PRO A 131 -26.91 6.92 -7.16
C PRO A 131 -26.01 5.82 -6.58
N LEU A 132 -25.21 5.21 -7.45
CA LEU A 132 -24.14 4.28 -7.06
C LEU A 132 -22.97 5.04 -6.43
N PRO A 133 -22.18 4.40 -5.55
CA PRO A 133 -20.92 4.97 -5.04
C PRO A 133 -19.97 5.43 -6.15
N ALA A 134 -19.18 6.46 -5.84
CA ALA A 134 -18.22 7.07 -6.76
C ALA A 134 -17.06 6.14 -7.11
N PHE A 135 -16.79 5.18 -6.22
CA PHE A 135 -15.78 4.15 -6.35
C PHE A 135 -16.38 2.81 -5.90
N GLY A 136 -15.94 1.72 -6.54
CA GLY A 136 -16.28 0.37 -6.11
C GLY A 136 -17.61 -0.16 -6.66
N SER A 137 -17.51 -1.17 -7.53
CA SER A 137 -18.49 -2.23 -7.66
C SER A 137 -17.91 -3.48 -6.97
N SER A 138 -17.68 -3.41 -5.65
CA SER A 138 -16.98 -4.47 -4.95
C SER A 138 -17.91 -5.66 -4.65
N PRO A 139 -17.45 -6.92 -4.78
CA PRO A 139 -18.23 -8.12 -4.43
C PRO A 139 -18.71 -8.14 -2.97
N ASN A 140 -18.09 -7.35 -2.08
CA ASN A 140 -18.45 -7.24 -0.67
C ASN A 140 -19.68 -6.36 -0.45
N LEU A 141 -19.83 -5.28 -1.22
CA LEU A 141 -21.05 -4.46 -1.20
C LEU A 141 -22.26 -5.31 -1.68
N GLU A 142 -22.04 -6.12 -2.72
CA GLU A 142 -23.03 -7.06 -3.26
C GLU A 142 -23.37 -8.20 -2.27
N ALA A 143 -22.37 -8.74 -1.57
CA ALA A 143 -22.57 -9.75 -0.54
C ALA A 143 -23.38 -9.23 0.65
N LEU A 144 -23.24 -7.95 1.02
CA LEU A 144 -24.02 -7.32 2.09
C LEU A 144 -25.48 -7.05 1.67
N ALA A 145 -25.70 -6.66 0.41
CA ALA A 145 -27.06 -6.58 -0.14
C ALA A 145 -27.75 -7.96 -0.14
N LEU A 146 -26.98 -9.03 -0.37
CA LEU A 146 -27.45 -10.42 -0.29
C LEU A 146 -27.65 -10.90 1.17
N GLU A 147 -26.80 -10.51 2.12
CA GLU A 147 -26.94 -10.85 3.55
C GLU A 147 -28.16 -10.16 4.18
N ALA A 148 -28.40 -8.88 3.86
CA ALA A 148 -29.60 -8.15 4.28
C ALA A 148 -30.88 -8.81 3.77
N SER A 149 -30.85 -9.42 2.58
CA SER A 149 -31.97 -10.19 2.03
C SER A 149 -32.11 -11.62 2.59
N LYS A 150 -31.08 -12.17 3.25
CA LYS A 150 -31.11 -13.53 3.83
C LYS A 150 -31.48 -13.56 5.31
N SER A 151 -31.37 -12.45 6.04
CA SER A 151 -31.66 -12.38 7.47
C SER A 151 -33.16 -12.43 7.84
N GLU A 152 -34.08 -12.50 6.87
CA GLU A 152 -35.54 -12.45 7.13
C GLU A 152 -36.31 -13.76 6.87
N VAL A 153 -35.64 -14.92 6.77
CA VAL A 153 -36.35 -16.23 6.59
C VAL A 153 -36.55 -16.99 7.92
N GLN A 154 -36.42 -16.32 9.06
CA GLN A 154 -36.80 -16.87 10.38
C GLN A 154 -37.59 -15.84 11.17
N ASP A 155 -38.86 -15.65 10.82
CA ASP A 155 -39.95 -15.55 11.79
C ASP A 155 -41.29 -15.53 11.04
N GLU A 156 -42.13 -16.52 11.32
CA GLU A 156 -43.49 -16.60 10.80
C GLU A 156 -44.39 -15.57 11.51
N ASP A 157 -45.31 -15.01 10.72
CA ASP A 157 -46.59 -14.41 11.12
C ASP A 157 -46.59 -12.98 11.70
N VAL A 158 -46.47 -11.95 10.83
CA VAL A 158 -47.39 -10.78 10.80
C VAL A 158 -47.44 -10.21 9.38
N THR A 159 -48.63 -10.06 8.82
CA THR A 159 -48.92 -9.35 7.57
C THR A 159 -48.56 -7.86 7.69
N VAL A 160 -47.37 -7.47 7.20
CA VAL A 160 -46.99 -6.06 7.01
C VAL A 160 -46.45 -5.85 5.60
N THR A 161 -47.04 -4.85 4.96
CA THR A 161 -46.73 -4.22 3.68
C THR A 161 -45.23 -4.29 3.31
N CYS A 162 -44.94 -4.87 2.15
CA CYS A 162 -43.59 -4.94 1.57
C CYS A 162 -43.06 -3.52 1.27
N GLY A 163 -42.29 -2.96 2.21
CA GLY A 163 -41.66 -1.65 2.09
C GLY A 163 -40.54 -1.48 3.11
N ASN A 164 -39.32 -1.26 2.58
CA ASN A 164 -38.15 -0.69 3.25
C ASN A 164 -37.52 -1.45 4.43
N LEU A 165 -36.45 -2.23 4.20
CA LEU A 165 -35.42 -2.48 5.23
C LEU A 165 -34.00 -2.65 4.64
N LEU A 166 -33.60 -1.84 3.64
CA LEU A 166 -32.18 -1.65 3.34
C LEU A 166 -31.62 -0.61 4.31
N ARG A 167 -30.54 -0.91 5.03
CA ARG A 167 -29.86 0.09 5.86
C ARG A 167 -29.31 1.21 4.96
N PRO A 168 -29.55 2.49 5.27
CA PRO A 168 -29.10 3.59 4.42
C PRO A 168 -27.56 3.70 4.46
N MET A 169 -26.96 3.61 3.27
CA MET A 169 -25.52 3.76 3.07
C MET A 169 -25.22 5.20 2.66
N HIS A 170 -24.21 5.80 3.28
CA HIS A 170 -23.82 7.18 3.01
C HIS A 170 -22.41 7.23 2.46
N GLU A 171 -22.19 8.01 1.41
CA GLU A 171 -20.86 8.35 0.94
C GLU A 171 -20.47 9.72 1.46
N ILE A 172 -19.30 9.80 2.07
CA ILE A 172 -18.73 11.02 2.64
C ILE A 172 -17.37 11.26 1.99
N THR A 173 -17.24 12.39 1.31
CA THR A 173 -15.99 12.76 0.66
C THR A 173 -15.37 13.97 1.35
N PHE A 174 -14.11 13.87 1.75
CA PHE A 174 -13.31 14.94 2.33
C PHE A 174 -12.20 15.38 1.38
N SER A 175 -11.88 16.67 1.41
CA SER A 175 -10.69 17.24 0.79
C SER A 175 -10.02 18.28 1.68
N THR A 176 -8.70 18.20 1.77
CA THR A 176 -7.90 18.82 2.83
C THR A 176 -6.40 18.77 2.49
N ASP A 177 -5.55 19.42 3.28
CA ASP A 177 -4.10 19.29 3.15
C ASP A 177 -3.69 17.82 3.36
N ASP A 178 -2.81 17.31 2.49
CA ASP A 178 -2.22 15.98 2.64
C ASP A 178 -1.18 15.98 3.78
N LYS A 179 -1.69 15.92 5.02
CA LYS A 179 -0.90 15.95 6.24
C LYS A 179 -0.92 14.59 6.94
N PRO A 180 0.22 14.14 7.48
CA PRO A 180 0.27 12.92 8.28
C PRO A 180 -0.62 13.08 9.53
N LYS A 181 -1.40 12.04 9.84
CA LYS A 181 -2.43 11.92 10.92
C LYS A 181 -3.84 12.39 10.59
N LEU A 182 -4.06 13.08 9.48
CA LEU A 182 -5.38 13.63 9.19
C LEU A 182 -6.41 12.56 8.83
N LEU A 183 -6.01 11.51 8.11
CA LEU A 183 -6.85 10.34 7.86
C LEU A 183 -7.30 9.65 9.17
N SER A 184 -6.41 9.60 10.17
CA SER A 184 -6.71 9.06 11.49
C SER A 184 -7.71 9.95 12.23
N GLN A 185 -7.58 11.28 12.12
CA GLN A 185 -8.54 12.23 12.69
C GLN A 185 -9.93 12.11 12.03
N LEU A 186 -9.99 12.01 10.70
CA LEU A 186 -11.25 11.81 9.97
C LEU A 186 -11.88 10.45 10.31
N THR A 187 -11.07 9.40 10.40
CA THR A 187 -11.56 8.06 10.78
C THR A 187 -12.07 8.03 12.23
N SER A 188 -11.37 8.71 13.16
CA SER A 188 -11.83 8.88 14.56
C SER A 188 -13.13 9.65 14.62
N LEU A 189 -13.26 10.73 13.83
CA LEU A 189 -14.47 11.53 13.73
C LEU A 189 -15.68 10.69 13.28
N LEU A 190 -15.49 9.87 12.24
CA LEU A 190 -16.55 8.98 11.75
C LEU A 190 -16.94 7.95 12.82
N ALA A 191 -15.97 7.38 13.53
CA ALA A 191 -16.21 6.44 14.62
C ALA A 191 -16.94 7.08 15.82
N GLU A 192 -16.61 8.32 16.19
CA GLU A 192 -17.30 9.07 17.25
C GLU A 192 -18.77 9.34 16.92
N LEU A 193 -19.10 9.46 15.63
CA LEU A 193 -20.47 9.57 15.14
C LEU A 193 -21.20 8.22 15.03
N GLY A 194 -20.54 7.11 15.40
CA GLY A 194 -21.10 5.76 15.30
C GLY A 194 -21.21 5.23 13.86
N LEU A 195 -20.48 5.84 12.92
CA LEU A 195 -20.46 5.43 11.52
C LEU A 195 -19.41 4.33 11.33
N ASN A 196 -19.79 3.21 10.71
CA ASN A 196 -18.84 2.16 10.36
C ASN A 196 -18.44 2.29 8.90
N ILE A 197 -17.13 2.35 8.66
CA ILE A 197 -16.57 2.47 7.31
C ILE A 197 -16.61 1.10 6.63
N GLN A 198 -17.34 1.03 5.53
CA GLN A 198 -17.46 -0.17 4.68
C GLN A 198 -16.44 -0.13 3.53
N GLU A 199 -16.26 1.04 2.91
CA GLU A 199 -15.23 1.30 1.91
C GLU A 199 -14.56 2.65 2.15
N ALA A 200 -13.29 2.74 1.74
CA ALA A 200 -12.51 3.96 1.85
C ALA A 200 -11.48 4.06 0.72
N HIS A 201 -11.51 5.18 0.00
CA HIS A 201 -10.61 5.50 -1.11
C HIS A 201 -9.90 6.80 -0.82
N VAL A 202 -8.58 6.76 -0.71
CA VAL A 202 -7.73 7.91 -0.37
C VAL A 202 -6.87 8.24 -1.57
N PHE A 203 -6.82 9.50 -1.99
CA PHE A 203 -6.01 9.94 -3.13
C PHE A 203 -5.23 11.20 -2.78
N SER A 204 -3.90 11.12 -2.85
CA SER A 204 -3.00 12.27 -2.73
C SER A 204 -2.83 12.94 -4.09
N SER A 205 -3.07 14.24 -4.16
CA SER A 205 -2.85 15.05 -5.34
C SER A 205 -1.40 15.55 -5.42
N VAL A 206 -0.93 15.84 -6.64
CA VAL A 206 0.44 16.32 -6.88
C VAL A 206 0.76 17.69 -6.26
N ASP A 207 -0.27 18.45 -5.90
CA ASP A 207 -0.18 19.77 -5.27
C ASP A 207 -0.35 19.74 -3.73
N GLY A 208 -0.31 18.55 -3.12
CA GLY A 208 -0.24 18.41 -1.65
C GLY A 208 -1.59 18.42 -0.93
N TYR A 209 -2.68 18.06 -1.61
CA TYR A 209 -4.00 17.86 -1.02
C TYR A 209 -4.39 16.38 -1.03
N SER A 210 -5.30 15.98 -0.16
CA SER A 210 -5.93 14.66 -0.19
C SER A 210 -7.39 14.76 -0.63
N LEU A 211 -7.88 13.68 -1.24
CA LEU A 211 -9.28 13.40 -1.52
C LEU A 211 -9.61 12.03 -0.91
N ASP A 212 -10.40 12.04 0.16
CA ASP A 212 -10.69 10.86 0.97
C ASP A 212 -12.19 10.57 0.91
N VAL A 213 -12.57 9.45 0.31
CA VAL A 213 -13.96 9.07 0.05
C VAL A 213 -14.29 7.85 0.89
N PHE A 214 -15.31 7.94 1.73
CA PHE A 214 -15.73 6.89 2.65
C PHE A 214 -17.17 6.48 2.36
N VAL A 215 -17.43 5.19 2.18
CA VAL A 215 -18.78 4.64 2.21
C VAL A 215 -19.01 4.09 3.61
N VAL A 216 -20.04 4.59 4.29
CA VAL A 216 -20.32 4.29 5.70
C VAL A 216 -21.75 3.82 5.91
N ASP A 217 -21.94 2.94 6.89
CA ASP A 217 -23.24 2.58 7.46
C ASP A 217 -23.31 2.99 8.95
N GLY A 218 -24.46 2.76 9.59
CA GLY A 218 -24.66 3.05 11.01
C GLY A 218 -25.38 4.38 11.31
N TRP A 219 -25.62 5.22 10.29
CA TRP A 219 -26.53 6.37 10.43
C TRP A 219 -27.99 5.92 10.23
N PRO A 220 -28.91 6.17 11.16
CA PRO A 220 -30.26 5.59 11.11
C PRO A 220 -31.23 6.34 10.19
N TYR A 221 -30.84 7.49 9.65
CA TYR A 221 -31.70 8.37 8.85
C TYR A 221 -31.23 8.42 7.39
N GLU A 222 -32.18 8.48 6.45
CA GLU A 222 -31.88 8.75 5.03
C GLU A 222 -31.56 10.24 4.78
N GLU A 223 -31.92 11.11 5.71
CA GLU A 223 -31.67 12.56 5.62
C GLU A 223 -30.19 12.91 5.84
N ILE A 224 -29.55 13.39 4.78
CA ILE A 224 -28.12 13.76 4.78
C ILE A 224 -27.81 15.03 5.60
N GLU A 225 -28.77 15.92 5.81
CA GLU A 225 -28.53 17.21 6.48
C GLU A 225 -28.18 17.05 7.96
N GLN A 226 -28.78 16.08 8.65
CA GLN A 226 -28.47 15.82 10.05
C GLN A 226 -27.06 15.26 10.20
N LEU A 227 -26.67 14.32 9.32
CA LEU A 227 -25.32 13.77 9.25
C LEU A 227 -24.31 14.87 8.93
N ARG A 228 -24.62 15.73 7.95
CA ARG A 228 -23.78 16.87 7.57
C ARG A 228 -23.58 17.84 8.74
N MET A 229 -24.63 18.15 9.49
CA MET A 229 -24.54 19.02 10.67
C MET A 229 -23.75 18.38 11.82
N ALA A 230 -23.87 17.07 12.00
CA ALA A 230 -23.07 16.33 12.98
C ALA A 230 -21.58 16.34 12.61
N LEU A 231 -21.25 16.07 11.34
CA LEU A 231 -19.89 16.15 10.80
C LEU A 231 -19.31 17.56 10.97
N LYS A 232 -20.04 18.62 10.59
CA LYS A 232 -19.58 20.02 10.79
C LYS A 232 -19.26 20.31 12.25
N ARG A 233 -20.07 19.81 13.18
CA ARG A 233 -19.89 20.03 14.62
C ARG A 233 -18.63 19.35 15.14
N GLU A 234 -18.39 18.11 14.75
CA GLU A 234 -17.20 17.37 15.20
C GLU A 234 -15.91 17.94 14.58
N ILE A 235 -15.93 18.35 13.31
CA ILE A 235 -14.79 19.03 12.66
C ILE A 235 -14.38 20.28 13.45
N LEU A 236 -15.34 21.11 13.87
CA LEU A 236 -15.08 22.31 14.67
C LEU A 236 -14.49 22.02 16.07
N LYS A 237 -14.71 20.81 16.63
CA LYS A 237 -14.08 20.41 17.90
C LYS A 237 -12.62 20.02 17.70
N ILE A 238 -12.30 19.39 16.58
CA ILE A 238 -10.93 19.00 16.23
C ILE A 238 -10.04 20.25 16.07
N GLU A 239 -10.54 21.32 15.47
CA GLU A 239 -9.78 22.58 15.33
C GLU A 239 -9.50 23.27 16.68
N LYS A 240 -10.45 23.23 17.62
CA LYS A 240 -10.31 23.87 18.94
C LYS A 240 -9.37 23.13 19.91
N SER A 241 -9.05 21.88 19.63
CA SER A 241 -8.16 21.05 20.47
C SER A 241 -6.68 21.12 20.06
N SER A 242 -6.36 21.87 19.01
CA SER A 242 -4.97 22.13 18.57
C SER A 242 -4.43 23.42 19.22
N PRO A 243 -3.26 23.43 19.89
CA PRO A 243 -2.71 24.65 20.49
C PRO A 243 -2.26 25.63 19.40
N SER A 244 -2.88 26.81 19.35
CA SER A 244 -2.45 27.93 18.53
C SER A 244 -1.16 28.54 19.09
N GLN A 245 -0.09 28.53 18.29
CA GLN A 245 1.02 29.48 18.47
C GLN A 245 0.62 30.82 17.85
N SER A 246 0.83 31.88 18.62
CA SER A 246 0.40 33.27 18.44
C SER A 246 0.94 33.98 17.18
N PRO A 247 0.26 35.04 16.70
CA PRO A 247 0.78 35.95 15.69
C PRO A 247 1.62 37.08 16.32
N SER A 248 2.77 37.39 15.73
CA SER A 248 3.33 38.75 15.75
C SER A 248 4.08 39.05 14.45
N GLU A 249 3.56 40.06 13.75
CA GLU A 249 4.17 40.68 12.58
C GLU A 249 5.46 41.43 12.96
N SER A 250 6.45 41.42 12.07
CA SER A 250 7.05 42.69 11.65
C SER A 250 7.61 42.60 10.24
N PHE A 251 7.10 43.51 9.41
CA PHE A 251 7.59 43.86 8.09
C PHE A 251 9.09 44.16 8.09
N ARG A 252 9.84 43.55 7.16
CA ARG A 252 10.92 44.24 6.43
C ARG A 252 10.93 43.82 4.97
N LYS A 253 10.65 44.80 4.11
CA LYS A 253 11.02 44.78 2.69
C LYS A 253 12.54 44.81 2.58
N GLU A 254 13.13 43.94 1.77
CA GLU A 254 14.40 44.25 1.10
C GLU A 254 14.57 43.42 -0.20
N ASN A 255 14.42 44.15 -1.30
CA ASN A 255 15.09 44.08 -2.61
C ASN A 255 15.51 42.74 -3.23
N LYS A 256 14.89 42.48 -4.39
CA LYS A 256 15.39 41.65 -5.50
C LYS A 256 16.86 41.99 -5.82
N THR A 257 17.75 41.03 -5.59
CA THR A 257 19.01 40.92 -6.32
C THR A 257 19.28 39.45 -6.59
N LEU A 258 19.57 39.12 -7.86
CA LEU A 258 20.00 37.80 -8.30
C LEU A 258 21.24 37.38 -7.49
N ILE A 259 21.07 36.47 -6.53
CA ILE A 259 22.18 35.77 -5.89
C ILE A 259 22.14 34.34 -6.41
N LYS A 260 23.23 33.95 -7.08
CA LYS A 260 23.54 32.60 -7.49
C LYS A 260 23.67 31.76 -6.21
N CYS A 261 22.65 31.00 -5.84
CA CYS A 261 22.68 30.10 -4.68
C CYS A 261 23.61 28.92 -4.95
N GLU A 262 24.86 29.02 -4.50
CA GLU A 262 25.61 27.82 -4.11
C GLU A 262 24.94 27.30 -2.82
N LEU A 263 24.24 26.17 -2.91
CA LEU A 263 23.61 25.51 -1.78
C LEU A 263 24.69 24.77 -0.98
N ASP A 264 24.80 25.07 0.32
CA ASP A 264 25.73 24.40 1.22
C ASP A 264 25.43 22.88 1.35
N PRO A 265 26.45 22.03 1.60
CA PRO A 265 26.27 20.59 1.79
C PRO A 265 25.31 20.29 2.96
N VAL A 266 24.52 19.21 2.85
CA VAL A 266 23.67 18.75 3.97
C VAL A 266 24.56 18.35 5.14
N THR A 267 24.52 19.12 6.23
CA THR A 267 25.36 18.86 7.43
C THR A 267 24.85 17.64 8.18
N ILE A 268 25.61 16.54 8.13
CA ILE A 268 25.36 15.35 8.93
C ILE A 268 26.29 15.38 10.16
N PRO A 269 25.81 15.09 11.39
CA PRO A 269 26.67 14.99 12.56
C PRO A 269 27.86 14.07 12.28
N CYS A 270 29.08 14.58 12.47
CA CYS A 270 30.32 13.86 12.18
C CYS A 270 30.98 13.44 13.50
N ASP A 271 31.17 12.14 13.65
CA ASP A 271 31.88 11.46 14.72
C ASP A 271 33.39 11.27 14.41
N GLY A 272 33.86 11.79 13.26
CA GLY A 272 35.27 11.93 12.94
C GLY A 272 36.00 10.66 12.49
N VAL A 273 35.29 9.55 12.21
CA VAL A 273 35.95 8.25 11.95
C VAL A 273 35.73 7.64 10.55
N ASP A 274 34.76 8.06 9.74
CA ASP A 274 34.54 7.40 8.42
C ASP A 274 34.46 8.38 7.24
N VAL A 275 35.24 8.09 6.18
CA VAL A 275 35.13 8.73 4.85
C VAL A 275 33.99 8.04 4.10
N TRP A 276 32.76 8.47 4.34
CA TRP A 276 31.54 7.93 3.71
C TRP A 276 30.95 8.85 2.63
N GLU A 277 31.42 10.11 2.56
CA GLU A 277 31.05 11.04 1.50
C GLU A 277 31.70 10.59 0.20
N ILE A 278 30.88 10.32 -0.81
CA ILE A 278 31.32 9.92 -2.13
C ILE A 278 31.31 11.14 -3.04
N ASP A 279 32.40 11.35 -3.78
CA ASP A 279 32.35 12.26 -4.92
C ASP A 279 31.48 11.64 -6.03
N HIS A 280 30.40 12.32 -6.39
CA HIS A 280 29.47 11.90 -7.44
C HIS A 280 30.18 11.53 -8.76
N GLN A 281 31.32 12.17 -9.08
CA GLN A 281 32.08 11.87 -10.29
C GLN A 281 32.70 10.46 -10.30
N LEU A 282 32.86 9.84 -9.13
CA LEU A 282 33.38 8.47 -9.00
C LEU A 282 32.30 7.40 -9.18
N LEU A 283 31.02 7.79 -9.18
CA LEU A 283 29.90 6.89 -9.41
C LEU A 283 29.67 6.68 -10.90
N LYS A 284 29.65 5.41 -11.32
CA LYS A 284 29.26 5.03 -12.68
C LYS A 284 27.83 4.52 -12.66
N PHE A 285 26.92 5.24 -13.30
CA PHE A 285 25.52 4.85 -13.43
C PHE A 285 25.35 3.83 -14.54
N GLY A 286 24.60 2.77 -14.25
CA GLY A 286 24.11 1.78 -15.20
C GLY A 286 22.60 1.90 -15.36
N ASN A 287 21.94 0.74 -15.49
CA ASN A 287 20.50 0.68 -15.75
C ASN A 287 19.68 1.19 -14.56
N LYS A 288 18.60 1.92 -14.86
CA LYS A 288 17.58 2.26 -13.86
C LYS A 288 16.83 1.00 -13.44
N ILE A 289 16.83 0.72 -12.14
CA ILE A 289 16.18 -0.45 -11.53
C ILE A 289 14.73 -0.12 -11.19
N ALA A 290 14.49 1.03 -10.56
CA ALA A 290 13.16 1.42 -10.09
C ALA A 290 12.99 2.95 -10.04
N SER A 291 11.73 3.39 -10.01
CA SER A 291 11.35 4.77 -9.70
C SER A 291 10.31 4.73 -8.59
N GLY A 292 10.57 5.46 -7.50
CA GLY A 292 9.69 5.58 -6.35
C GLY A 292 9.32 7.03 -6.04
N SER A 293 8.50 7.20 -5.00
CA SER A 293 8.09 8.52 -4.48
C SER A 293 9.27 9.34 -3.96
N TYR A 294 10.26 8.66 -3.35
CA TYR A 294 11.45 9.27 -2.74
C TYR A 294 12.64 9.45 -3.69
N GLY A 295 12.59 8.89 -4.91
CA GLY A 295 13.75 8.91 -5.79
C GLY A 295 13.78 7.84 -6.87
N ASP A 296 14.83 7.87 -7.66
CA ASP A 296 15.12 6.86 -8.67
C ASP A 296 16.26 5.96 -8.20
N LEU A 297 16.11 4.65 -8.37
CA LEU A 297 17.12 3.65 -8.00
C LEU A 297 17.84 3.16 -9.27
N TYR A 298 19.16 3.24 -9.29
CA TYR A 298 20.02 2.80 -10.39
C TYR A 298 20.95 1.69 -9.93
N LYS A 299 21.24 0.75 -10.84
CA LYS A 299 22.42 -0.10 -10.73
C LYS A 299 23.63 0.74 -11.11
N GLY A 300 24.74 0.59 -10.42
CA GLY A 300 25.97 1.30 -10.77
C GLY A 300 27.23 0.57 -10.32
N THR A 301 28.36 1.25 -10.47
CA THR A 301 29.67 0.76 -10.01
C THR A 301 30.39 1.88 -9.27
N TYR A 302 30.98 1.54 -8.12
CA TYR A 302 31.85 2.41 -7.34
C TYR A 302 33.08 1.62 -6.91
N CYS A 303 34.29 2.14 -7.16
CA CYS A 303 35.55 1.44 -6.86
C CYS A 303 35.61 -0.03 -7.34
N SER A 304 35.06 -0.30 -8.54
CA SER A 304 34.93 -1.64 -9.14
C SER A 304 33.99 -2.62 -8.42
N GLN A 305 33.22 -2.15 -7.44
CA GLN A 305 32.14 -2.90 -6.79
C GLN A 305 30.79 -2.53 -7.40
N GLU A 306 29.91 -3.51 -7.62
CA GLU A 306 28.52 -3.24 -8.01
C GLU A 306 27.74 -2.63 -6.84
N VAL A 307 27.02 -1.54 -7.12
CA VAL A 307 26.30 -0.76 -6.10
C VAL A 307 24.88 -0.43 -6.57
N ALA A 308 23.99 -0.21 -5.61
CA ALA A 308 22.68 0.39 -5.84
C ALA A 308 22.75 1.88 -5.44
N ILE A 309 22.34 2.76 -6.36
CA ILE A 309 22.42 4.22 -6.21
C ILE A 309 21.00 4.78 -6.19
N LYS A 310 20.54 5.22 -5.03
CA LYS A 310 19.22 5.84 -4.81
C LYS A 310 19.39 7.36 -4.92
N ILE A 311 18.94 7.96 -6.01
CA ILE A 311 19.00 9.41 -6.27
C ILE A 311 17.72 10.06 -5.76
N LEU A 312 17.85 11.11 -4.95
CA LEU A 312 16.72 11.92 -4.50
C LEU A 312 16.40 12.97 -5.57
N LYS A 313 15.12 13.10 -5.94
CA LYS A 313 14.69 14.03 -7.01
C LYS A 313 14.81 15.48 -6.55
N SER A 314 15.59 16.27 -7.30
CA SER A 314 15.89 17.68 -6.97
C SER A 314 14.66 18.61 -6.96
N GLU A 315 13.58 18.24 -7.67
CA GLU A 315 12.35 19.03 -7.81
C GLU A 315 11.50 19.07 -6.52
N ARG A 316 11.82 18.22 -5.53
CA ARG A 316 11.10 18.11 -4.24
C ARG A 316 11.95 18.49 -3.03
N LEU A 317 13.11 19.10 -3.24
CA LEU A 317 14.03 19.44 -2.15
C LEU A 317 13.45 20.58 -1.29
N ASN A 318 12.80 20.20 -0.19
CA ASN A 318 12.48 21.09 0.92
C ASN A 318 13.38 20.76 2.13
N THR A 319 13.39 21.63 3.14
CA THR A 319 14.22 21.47 4.34
C THR A 319 13.90 20.20 5.13
N GLU A 320 12.67 19.67 5.02
CA GLU A 320 12.24 18.44 5.70
C GLU A 320 12.84 17.20 5.04
N LEU A 321 12.78 17.12 3.71
CA LEU A 321 13.35 16.01 2.95
C LEU A 321 14.87 15.93 3.11
N GLN A 322 15.55 17.07 3.23
CA GLN A 322 16.99 17.10 3.56
C GLN A 322 17.28 16.56 4.96
N LYS A 323 16.42 16.85 5.95
CA LYS A 323 16.55 16.28 7.31
C LYS A 323 16.29 14.78 7.30
N GLU A 324 15.28 14.31 6.57
CA GLU A 324 14.99 12.89 6.41
C GLU A 324 16.16 12.15 5.74
N PHE A 325 16.72 12.71 4.66
CA PHE A 325 17.91 12.18 4.01
C PHE A 325 19.12 12.13 4.95
N ALA A 326 19.39 13.21 5.69
CA ALA A 326 20.49 13.25 6.66
C ALA A 326 20.30 12.19 7.76
N GLN A 327 19.07 12.01 8.24
CA GLN A 327 18.71 11.00 9.23
C GLN A 327 18.88 9.58 8.68
N GLU A 328 18.45 9.32 7.45
CA GLU A 328 18.61 8.04 6.75
C GLU A 328 20.10 7.67 6.66
N VAL A 329 20.94 8.58 6.15
CA VAL A 329 22.41 8.38 6.09
C VAL A 329 23.03 8.20 7.48
N TYR A 330 22.55 8.93 8.49
CA TYR A 330 23.03 8.81 9.87
C TYR A 330 22.69 7.46 10.51
N ILE A 331 21.54 6.87 10.19
CA ILE A 331 21.19 5.52 10.68
C ILE A 331 22.01 4.47 9.92
N MET A 332 22.03 4.58 8.59
CA MET A 332 22.67 3.59 7.71
C MET A 332 24.17 3.44 7.97
N ARG A 333 24.89 4.53 8.29
CA ARG A 333 26.33 4.45 8.61
C ARG A 333 26.66 3.61 9.85
N LYS A 334 25.72 3.49 10.79
CA LYS A 334 25.95 2.80 12.08
C LYS A 334 25.67 1.31 12.00
N VAL A 335 25.10 0.87 10.88
CA VAL A 335 24.57 -0.48 10.71
C VAL A 335 25.53 -1.28 9.84
N ARG A 336 26.05 -2.36 10.41
CA ARG A 336 26.91 -3.32 9.70
C ARG A 336 26.58 -4.73 10.16
N HIS A 337 25.82 -5.46 9.34
CA HIS A 337 25.40 -6.81 9.65
C HIS A 337 25.17 -7.62 8.38
N LYS A 338 25.48 -8.92 8.40
CA LYS A 338 25.40 -9.79 7.22
C LYS A 338 23.98 -9.94 6.63
N ASN A 339 22.95 -9.72 7.44
CA ASN A 339 21.54 -9.80 7.05
C ASN A 339 20.85 -8.42 7.00
N VAL A 340 21.62 -7.34 6.90
CA VAL A 340 21.11 -5.99 6.69
C VAL A 340 21.90 -5.37 5.55
N VAL A 341 21.23 -4.65 4.64
CA VAL A 341 21.88 -4.08 3.46
C VAL A 341 22.98 -3.11 3.90
N GLN A 342 24.18 -3.34 3.38
CA GLN A 342 25.37 -2.58 3.70
C GLN A 342 25.35 -1.21 3.03
N PHE A 343 25.47 -0.17 3.86
CA PHE A 343 25.76 1.19 3.42
C PHE A 343 27.20 1.29 2.91
N ILE A 344 27.38 1.90 1.74
CA ILE A 344 28.70 2.14 1.13
C ILE A 344 29.08 3.62 1.24
N GLY A 345 28.13 4.52 1.02
CA GLY A 345 28.35 5.95 1.17
C GLY A 345 27.18 6.78 0.67
N ALA A 346 27.34 8.10 0.67
CA ALA A 346 26.33 9.03 0.18
C ALA A 346 26.97 10.24 -0.50
N CYS A 347 26.24 10.86 -1.42
CA CYS A 347 26.54 12.20 -1.92
C CYS A 347 25.58 13.17 -1.23
N THR A 348 26.12 14.14 -0.47
CA THR A 348 25.31 15.07 0.35
C THR A 348 25.23 16.48 -0.22
N ARG A 349 25.83 16.70 -1.40
CA ARG A 349 25.87 17.99 -2.08
C ARG A 349 24.76 18.10 -3.13
N PRO A 350 23.81 19.04 -2.99
CA PRO A 350 22.85 19.34 -4.06
C PRO A 350 23.57 19.74 -5.37
N PRO A 351 22.97 19.46 -6.54
CA PRO A 351 21.69 18.79 -6.76
C PRO A 351 21.77 17.25 -6.69
N ASN A 352 22.97 16.69 -6.50
CA ASN A 352 23.25 15.26 -6.65
C ASN A 352 23.16 14.50 -5.32
N LEU A 353 22.02 14.61 -4.64
CA LEU A 353 21.81 13.85 -3.40
C LEU A 353 21.55 12.38 -3.72
N CYS A 354 22.39 11.48 -3.22
CA CYS A 354 22.15 10.05 -3.36
C CYS A 354 22.70 9.21 -2.22
N ILE A 355 22.10 8.04 -2.02
CA ILE A 355 22.55 7.01 -1.09
C ILE A 355 23.05 5.82 -1.90
N VAL A 356 24.22 5.31 -1.53
CA VAL A 356 24.89 4.19 -2.18
C VAL A 356 24.95 3.01 -1.23
N THR A 357 24.38 1.88 -1.64
CA THR A 357 24.43 0.61 -0.90
C THR A 357 25.01 -0.50 -1.77
N GLU A 358 25.29 -1.64 -1.15
CA GLU A 358 25.57 -2.85 -1.92
C GLU A 358 24.40 -3.19 -2.86
N TYR A 359 24.74 -3.72 -4.03
CA TYR A 359 23.75 -4.19 -5.00
C TYR A 359 23.35 -5.64 -4.71
N MET A 360 22.04 -5.88 -4.62
CA MET A 360 21.46 -7.21 -4.36
C MET A 360 20.87 -7.76 -5.66
N SER A 361 21.62 -8.63 -6.35
CA SER A 361 21.34 -9.08 -7.72
C SER A 361 20.06 -9.91 -7.88
N GLY A 362 19.60 -10.58 -6.81
CA GLY A 362 18.36 -11.35 -6.78
C GLY A 362 17.09 -10.50 -6.67
N GLY A 363 17.21 -9.18 -6.48
CA GLY A 363 16.07 -8.27 -6.33
C GLY A 363 15.32 -8.49 -5.01
N SER A 364 14.05 -8.04 -4.97
CA SER A 364 13.23 -8.16 -3.77
C SER A 364 12.57 -9.54 -3.66
N VAL A 365 12.37 -10.01 -2.42
CA VAL A 365 11.62 -11.24 -2.14
C VAL A 365 10.18 -11.10 -2.64
N TYR A 366 9.58 -9.91 -2.58
CA TYR A 366 8.26 -9.64 -3.15
C TYR A 366 8.20 -9.94 -4.65
N ASP A 367 9.19 -9.49 -5.42
CA ASP A 367 9.24 -9.73 -6.86
C ASP A 367 9.41 -11.22 -7.16
N TYR A 368 10.25 -11.91 -6.38
CA TYR A 368 10.41 -13.36 -6.48
C TYR A 368 9.08 -14.11 -6.24
N LEU A 369 8.38 -13.82 -5.13
CA LEU A 369 7.13 -14.50 -4.80
C LEU A 369 5.99 -14.15 -5.77
N HIS A 370 5.78 -12.86 -6.05
CA HIS A 370 4.53 -12.41 -6.66
C HIS A 370 4.62 -12.15 -8.16
N LYS A 371 5.78 -11.68 -8.66
CA LYS A 371 5.98 -11.41 -10.09
C LYS A 371 6.54 -12.64 -10.82
N GLN A 372 7.54 -13.29 -10.22
CA GLN A 372 8.15 -14.49 -10.80
C GLN A 372 7.39 -15.77 -10.45
N LYS A 373 6.39 -15.70 -9.56
CA LYS A 373 5.63 -16.86 -9.05
C LYS A 373 6.55 -17.93 -8.44
N GLY A 374 7.65 -17.49 -7.83
CA GLY A 374 8.56 -18.33 -7.08
C GLY A 374 7.95 -18.79 -5.77
N SER A 375 8.52 -19.85 -5.20
CA SER A 375 8.22 -20.30 -3.85
C SER A 375 9.47 -20.86 -3.19
N PHE A 376 9.57 -20.76 -1.87
CA PHE A 376 10.67 -21.36 -1.14
C PHE A 376 10.31 -22.77 -0.70
N LYS A 377 11.22 -23.72 -0.91
CA LYS A 377 11.14 -25.01 -0.23
C LYS A 377 11.32 -24.80 1.27
N PHE A 378 10.73 -25.66 2.07
CA PHE A 378 10.68 -25.47 3.52
C PHE A 378 12.08 -25.24 4.17
N PRO A 379 13.16 -25.96 3.83
CA PRO A 379 14.49 -25.68 4.37
C PRO A 379 15.02 -24.28 4.00
N THR A 380 14.84 -23.86 2.73
CA THR A 380 15.24 -22.53 2.27
C THR A 380 14.40 -21.44 2.92
N LEU A 381 13.09 -21.67 3.11
CA LEU A 381 12.20 -20.75 3.81
C LEU A 381 12.67 -20.50 5.24
N LEU A 382 13.05 -21.56 5.97
CA LEU A 382 13.57 -21.43 7.33
C LEU A 382 14.89 -20.65 7.34
N LYS A 383 15.79 -20.89 6.37
CA LYS A 383 17.01 -20.09 6.20
C LYS A 383 16.69 -18.60 6.00
N VAL A 384 15.77 -18.29 5.08
CA VAL A 384 15.33 -16.91 4.81
C VAL A 384 14.73 -16.26 6.07
N ALA A 385 13.84 -16.97 6.76
CA ALA A 385 13.22 -16.46 7.99
C ALA A 385 14.26 -16.19 9.08
N ILE A 386 15.22 -17.10 9.28
CA ILE A 386 16.32 -16.94 10.24
C ILE A 386 17.21 -15.74 9.87
N ASP A 387 17.53 -15.56 8.59
CA ASP A 387 18.33 -14.44 8.11
C ASP A 387 17.63 -13.10 8.40
N VAL A 388 16.34 -12.99 8.08
CA VAL A 388 15.53 -11.80 8.40
C VAL A 388 15.48 -11.56 9.90
N SER A 389 15.22 -12.58 10.72
CA SER A 389 15.17 -12.44 12.17
C SER A 389 16.50 -11.99 12.76
N LYS A 390 17.64 -12.47 12.24
CA LYS A 390 18.97 -12.01 12.65
C LYS A 390 19.22 -10.55 12.29
N GLY A 391 18.85 -10.14 11.08
CA GLY A 391 18.94 -8.74 10.65
C GLY A 391 18.12 -7.80 11.53
N MET A 392 16.87 -8.18 11.80
CA MET A 392 15.98 -7.39 12.65
C MET A 392 16.40 -7.37 14.12
N ASN A 393 16.87 -8.49 14.67
CA ASN A 393 17.45 -8.53 16.02
C ASN A 393 18.62 -7.55 16.15
N TYR A 394 19.50 -7.50 15.15
CA TYR A 394 20.61 -6.54 15.13
C TYR A 394 20.12 -5.10 15.13
N LEU A 395 19.10 -4.77 14.32
CA LEU A 395 18.52 -3.42 14.31
C LEU A 395 17.93 -3.05 15.68
N HIS A 396 17.18 -3.95 16.30
CA HIS A 396 16.56 -3.74 17.61
C HIS A 396 17.60 -3.55 18.72
N GLN A 397 18.69 -4.32 18.72
CA GLN A 397 19.82 -4.16 19.64
C GLN A 397 20.51 -2.79 19.50
N ASN A 398 20.45 -2.19 18.31
CA ASN A 398 20.96 -0.84 18.03
C ASN A 398 19.90 0.26 18.21
N ASN A 399 18.76 -0.04 18.85
CA ASN A 399 17.63 0.87 19.08
C ASN A 399 17.00 1.44 17.79
N ILE A 400 17.02 0.65 16.70
CA ILE A 400 16.43 0.99 15.41
C ILE A 400 15.16 0.15 15.24
N ILE A 401 14.00 0.81 15.11
CA ILE A 401 12.71 0.17 14.79
C ILE A 401 12.46 0.33 13.29
N HIS A 402 12.27 -0.78 12.57
CA HIS A 402 12.18 -0.77 11.11
C HIS A 402 10.89 -0.12 10.59
N ARG A 403 9.73 -0.45 11.18
CA ARG A 403 8.39 0.10 10.91
C ARG A 403 7.75 -0.25 9.57
N ASP A 404 8.54 -0.66 8.58
CA ASP A 404 8.06 -1.07 7.25
C ASP A 404 8.56 -2.47 6.86
N LEU A 405 8.56 -3.43 7.79
CA LEU A 405 9.05 -4.79 7.49
C LEU A 405 8.03 -5.53 6.60
N LYS A 406 8.43 -5.84 5.36
CA LYS A 406 7.61 -6.53 4.35
C LYS A 406 8.49 -7.18 3.28
N ALA A 407 7.94 -8.10 2.49
CA ALA A 407 8.73 -8.82 1.47
C ALA A 407 9.38 -7.90 0.42
N ALA A 408 8.81 -6.72 0.17
CA ALA A 408 9.38 -5.75 -0.78
C ALA A 408 10.69 -5.11 -0.27
N ASN A 409 10.87 -5.09 1.06
CA ASN A 409 12.05 -4.54 1.73
C ASN A 409 13.04 -5.64 2.15
N LEU A 410 12.85 -6.87 1.65
CA LEU A 410 13.83 -7.94 1.75
C LEU A 410 14.50 -8.11 0.39
N LEU A 411 15.82 -8.02 0.35
CA LEU A 411 16.61 -8.19 -0.86
C LEU A 411 17.43 -9.48 -0.81
N MET A 412 17.63 -10.11 -1.96
CA MET A 412 18.37 -11.37 -2.10
C MET A 412 19.60 -11.19 -2.97
N ASP A 413 20.69 -11.88 -2.63
CA ASP A 413 21.86 -11.99 -3.48
C ASP A 413 21.85 -13.29 -4.31
N GLU A 414 22.88 -13.49 -5.12
CA GLU A 414 23.08 -14.68 -5.96
C GLU A 414 23.25 -15.99 -5.17
N ASN A 415 23.52 -15.91 -3.86
CA ASN A 415 23.74 -17.06 -2.98
C ASN A 415 22.52 -17.35 -2.08
N GLU A 416 21.35 -16.79 -2.43
CA GLU A 416 20.12 -16.88 -1.64
C GLU A 416 20.31 -16.43 -0.19
N VAL A 417 21.17 -15.42 0.04
CA VAL A 417 21.26 -14.73 1.34
C VAL A 417 20.29 -13.55 1.31
N VAL A 418 19.48 -13.45 2.35
CA VAL A 418 18.48 -12.38 2.47
C VAL A 418 18.98 -11.30 3.42
N LYS A 419 18.80 -10.05 2.98
CA LYS A 419 19.13 -8.85 3.75
C LYS A 419 17.93 -7.93 3.86
N VAL A 420 17.76 -7.35 5.05
CA VAL A 420 16.75 -6.32 5.32
C VAL A 420 17.22 -4.98 4.73
N ALA A 421 16.38 -4.35 3.92
CA ALA A 421 16.62 -3.06 3.26
C ALA A 421 15.61 -2.00 3.72
N ASP A 422 15.78 -0.75 3.28
CA ASP A 422 14.85 0.36 3.53
C ASP A 422 14.49 0.62 5.02
N PHE A 423 15.38 0.25 5.94
CA PHE A 423 15.35 0.67 7.34
C PHE A 423 15.77 2.14 7.53
N GLY A 424 15.99 2.88 6.44
CA GLY A 424 16.39 4.29 6.41
C GLY A 424 15.32 5.27 6.88
N VAL A 425 14.05 4.88 6.80
CA VAL A 425 12.89 5.63 7.32
C VAL A 425 12.62 5.29 8.80
N ALA A 426 13.44 4.41 9.40
CA ALA A 426 13.38 4.08 10.81
C ALA A 426 13.60 5.33 11.66
N ARG A 427 12.84 5.47 12.75
CA ARG A 427 13.11 6.53 13.74
C ARG A 427 13.80 5.93 14.94
N VAL A 428 14.88 6.58 15.37
CA VAL A 428 15.45 6.39 16.71
C VAL A 428 14.34 6.65 17.71
N LYS A 429 14.17 5.75 18.70
CA LYS A 429 13.15 5.72 19.77
C LYS A 429 12.61 7.12 20.17
N ALA A 430 11.71 7.67 19.36
CA ALA A 430 11.15 9.01 19.52
C ALA A 430 9.64 8.89 19.76
N GLN A 431 9.19 9.52 20.84
CA GLN A 431 7.84 9.47 21.42
C GLN A 431 6.72 10.07 20.53
N THR A 432 7.03 10.50 19.30
CA THR A 432 6.08 11.15 18.39
C THR A 432 5.90 10.33 17.11
N GLY A 433 4.97 9.39 17.18
CA GLY A 433 4.49 8.57 16.05
C GLY A 433 3.73 9.40 15.02
N VAL A 434 4.46 10.06 14.13
CA VAL A 434 3.90 10.67 12.91
C VAL A 434 4.39 9.82 11.76
N MET A 435 3.53 9.05 11.09
CA MET A 435 3.87 8.41 9.82
C MET A 435 2.92 8.94 8.75
N THR A 436 3.49 9.25 7.59
CA THR A 436 2.79 9.67 6.37
C THR A 436 1.97 8.52 5.83
N ALA A 437 0.70 8.80 5.54
CA ALA A 437 -0.32 7.84 5.13
C ALA A 437 -0.19 7.45 3.64
N GLU A 438 1.03 7.21 3.15
CA GLU A 438 1.24 6.84 1.76
C GLU A 438 1.40 5.32 1.57
N THR A 439 0.40 4.73 0.91
CA THR A 439 0.49 3.63 -0.07
C THR A 439 1.01 2.24 0.37
N GLY A 440 0.08 1.30 0.54
CA GLY A 440 0.32 -0.14 0.30
C GLY A 440 0.87 -0.98 1.45
N THR A 441 1.52 -0.39 2.45
CA THR A 441 2.14 -1.13 3.59
C THR A 441 1.14 -1.63 4.64
N TYR A 442 -0.09 -1.12 4.67
CA TYR A 442 -1.09 -1.42 5.72
C TYR A 442 -1.30 -2.90 6.03
N ARG A 443 -1.09 -3.79 5.05
CA ARG A 443 -1.26 -5.24 5.21
C ARG A 443 -0.29 -5.87 6.23
N TRP A 444 0.90 -5.30 6.44
CA TRP A 444 1.89 -5.83 7.39
C TRP A 444 1.91 -5.05 8.71
N MET A 445 1.10 -4.00 8.86
CA MET A 445 1.17 -3.11 10.02
C MET A 445 0.50 -3.72 11.26
N ALA A 446 1.14 -3.52 12.41
CA ALA A 446 0.59 -3.90 13.71
C ALA A 446 -0.63 -3.02 14.07
N PRO A 447 -1.60 -3.54 14.85
CA PRO A 447 -2.81 -2.81 15.20
C PRO A 447 -2.52 -1.49 15.91
N GLU A 448 -1.55 -1.45 16.84
CA GLU A 448 -1.17 -0.24 17.56
C GLU A 448 -0.55 0.84 16.65
N VAL A 449 0.10 0.43 15.56
CA VAL A 449 0.67 1.35 14.57
C VAL A 449 -0.46 1.94 13.71
N ILE A 450 -1.42 1.11 13.30
CA ILE A 450 -2.61 1.54 12.54
C ILE A 450 -3.45 2.52 13.39
N GLU A 451 -3.64 2.22 14.67
CA GLU A 451 -4.36 3.05 15.64
C GLU A 451 -3.56 4.31 16.07
N HIS A 452 -2.34 4.51 15.56
CA HIS A 452 -1.45 5.63 15.93
C HIS A 452 -1.18 5.72 17.45
N LYS A 453 -1.23 4.59 18.16
CA LYS A 453 -0.88 4.50 19.58
C LYS A 453 0.65 4.52 19.74
N PRO A 454 1.16 4.87 20.93
CA PRO A 454 2.57 4.64 21.23
C PRO A 454 2.93 3.16 20.99
N TYR A 455 3.99 2.93 20.23
CA TYR A 455 4.48 1.59 19.90
C TYR A 455 6.00 1.52 20.04
N ASP A 456 6.52 0.31 20.21
CA ASP A 456 7.94 0.01 20.30
C ASP A 456 8.36 -0.98 19.19
N HIS A 457 9.47 -1.68 19.40
CA HIS A 457 10.01 -2.64 18.44
C HIS A 457 9.11 -3.87 18.25
N LYS A 458 8.11 -4.11 19.12
CA LYS A 458 7.13 -5.20 18.96
C LYS A 458 6.20 -5.02 17.76
N ALA A 459 6.11 -3.81 17.21
CA ALA A 459 5.42 -3.58 15.94
C ALA A 459 6.08 -4.37 14.79
N ASP A 460 7.41 -4.41 14.75
CA ASP A 460 8.15 -5.16 13.73
C ASP A 460 7.95 -6.68 13.87
N ILE A 461 7.70 -7.17 15.09
CA ILE A 461 7.39 -8.59 15.36
C ILE A 461 6.06 -8.98 14.72
N PHE A 462 5.05 -8.12 14.81
CA PHE A 462 3.78 -8.34 14.12
C PHE A 462 3.98 -8.40 12.61
N SER A 463 4.72 -7.43 12.06
CA SER A 463 5.03 -7.38 10.63
C SER A 463 5.82 -8.61 10.19
N PHE A 464 6.74 -9.10 11.02
CA PHE A 464 7.44 -10.36 10.79
C PHE A 464 6.50 -11.57 10.75
N GLY A 465 5.49 -11.64 11.63
CA GLY A 465 4.48 -12.70 11.59
C GLY A 465 3.71 -12.73 10.25
N VAL A 466 3.25 -11.57 9.78
CA VAL A 466 2.58 -11.47 8.48
C VAL A 466 3.53 -11.81 7.32
N LEU A 467 4.78 -11.36 7.40
CA LEU A 467 5.83 -11.68 6.43
C LEU A 467 6.14 -13.19 6.40
N LEU A 468 6.25 -13.85 7.54
CA LEU A 468 6.50 -15.28 7.61
C LEU A 468 5.36 -16.08 6.95
N TRP A 469 4.11 -15.66 7.18
CA TRP A 469 2.96 -16.22 6.48
C TRP A 469 3.04 -16.01 4.96
N GLU A 470 3.46 -14.83 4.51
CA GLU A 470 3.66 -14.52 3.08
C GLU A 470 4.76 -15.40 2.46
N LEU A 471 5.89 -15.59 3.15
CA LEU A 471 6.99 -16.46 2.70
C LEU A 471 6.51 -17.91 2.53
N MET A 472 5.66 -18.39 3.44
CA MET A 472 5.16 -19.78 3.44
C MET A 472 4.12 -20.04 2.36
N THR A 473 3.25 -19.08 2.11
CA THR A 473 2.11 -19.26 1.22
C THR A 473 2.41 -18.75 -0.20
N ALA A 474 3.43 -17.91 -0.37
CA ALA A 474 3.67 -17.12 -1.58
C ALA A 474 2.43 -16.31 -2.02
N LYS A 475 1.51 -16.03 -1.09
CA LYS A 475 0.29 -15.26 -1.33
C LYS A 475 0.41 -13.86 -0.77
N LEU A 476 -0.28 -12.91 -1.39
CA LEU A 476 -0.36 -11.56 -0.87
C LEU A 476 -1.21 -11.58 0.42
N PRO A 477 -0.75 -10.99 1.54
CA PRO A 477 -1.54 -10.95 2.76
C PRO A 477 -2.88 -10.24 2.54
N TYR A 478 -3.97 -10.90 2.94
CA TYR A 478 -5.34 -10.38 2.75
C TYR A 478 -5.65 -10.06 1.28
N GLU A 479 -5.23 -10.92 0.34
CA GLU A 479 -5.34 -10.69 -1.12
C GLU A 479 -6.74 -10.26 -1.61
N TYR A 480 -7.78 -10.64 -0.88
CA TYR A 480 -9.18 -10.33 -1.16
C TYR A 480 -9.67 -8.97 -0.61
N LEU A 481 -8.83 -8.23 0.11
CA LEU A 481 -9.14 -6.90 0.67
C LEU A 481 -8.23 -5.83 0.07
N THR A 482 -8.70 -4.58 0.04
CA THR A 482 -7.79 -3.44 -0.16
C THR A 482 -6.83 -3.30 1.05
N PRO A 483 -5.66 -2.64 0.90
CA PRO A 483 -4.74 -2.45 2.03
C PRO A 483 -5.39 -1.77 3.24
N LEU A 484 -6.27 -0.79 3.01
CA LEU A 484 -6.97 -0.08 4.08
C LEU A 484 -8.03 -0.96 4.77
N GLN A 485 -8.81 -1.73 4.01
CA GLN A 485 -9.74 -2.70 4.57
C GLN A 485 -9.03 -3.77 5.39
N ALA A 486 -7.85 -4.23 4.95
CA ALA A 486 -7.02 -5.15 5.73
C ALA A 486 -6.62 -4.53 7.08
N ALA A 487 -6.16 -3.26 7.09
CA ALA A 487 -5.84 -2.56 8.33
C ALA A 487 -7.05 -2.40 9.27
N ILE A 488 -8.21 -1.99 8.73
CA ILE A 488 -9.45 -1.87 9.51
C ILE A 488 -9.85 -3.23 10.09
N GLY A 489 -9.81 -4.30 9.29
CA GLY A 489 -10.10 -5.66 9.72
C GLY A 489 -9.15 -6.15 10.83
N VAL A 490 -7.86 -5.83 10.74
CA VAL A 490 -6.85 -6.17 11.77
C VAL A 490 -7.18 -5.49 13.11
N VAL A 491 -7.57 -4.22 13.09
CA VAL A 491 -7.84 -3.41 14.29
C VAL A 491 -9.21 -3.71 14.90
N GLN A 492 -10.27 -3.73 14.09
CA GLN A 492 -11.65 -3.84 14.57
C GLN A 492 -12.09 -5.29 14.79
N LYS A 493 -11.73 -6.19 13.86
CA LYS A 493 -12.19 -7.58 13.85
C LYS A 493 -11.13 -8.58 14.31
N GLY A 494 -9.92 -8.11 14.63
CA GLY A 494 -8.79 -8.99 14.96
C GLY A 494 -8.35 -9.89 13.80
N LEU A 495 -8.61 -9.47 12.55
CA LEU A 495 -8.37 -10.27 11.36
C LEU A 495 -6.90 -10.71 11.25
N ARG A 496 -6.65 -11.99 10.97
CA ARG A 496 -5.31 -12.56 10.71
C ARG A 496 -5.35 -13.44 9.46
N PRO A 497 -4.22 -13.57 8.73
CA PRO A 497 -4.14 -14.50 7.61
C PRO A 497 -4.39 -15.94 8.07
N ALA A 498 -5.15 -16.71 7.29
CA ALA A 498 -5.46 -18.09 7.64
C ALA A 498 -4.21 -18.98 7.53
N ILE A 499 -3.84 -19.66 8.61
CA ILE A 499 -2.69 -20.59 8.61
C ILE A 499 -3.08 -21.88 7.85
N PRO A 500 -2.32 -22.31 6.83
CA PRO A 500 -2.59 -23.57 6.13
C PRO A 500 -2.54 -24.79 7.06
N LYS A 501 -3.47 -25.74 6.89
CA LYS A 501 -3.61 -26.94 7.75
C LYS A 501 -2.35 -27.83 7.84
N HIS A 502 -1.50 -27.81 6.83
CA HIS A 502 -0.27 -28.61 6.76
C HIS A 502 0.98 -27.85 7.23
N THR A 503 0.80 -26.73 7.93
CA THR A 503 1.90 -25.96 8.52
C THR A 503 2.52 -26.72 9.69
N HIS A 504 3.86 -26.70 9.79
CA HIS A 504 4.56 -27.29 10.93
C HIS A 504 4.06 -26.69 12.27
N PRO A 505 3.70 -27.49 13.28
CA PRO A 505 3.04 -27.01 14.50
C PRO A 505 3.76 -25.84 15.19
N LYS A 506 5.09 -25.93 15.33
CA LYS A 506 5.90 -24.84 15.93
C LYS A 506 5.88 -23.54 15.12
N ILE A 507 5.73 -23.63 13.80
CA ILE A 507 5.63 -22.44 12.93
C ILE A 507 4.24 -21.82 13.05
N ALA A 508 3.18 -22.64 13.14
CA ALA A 508 1.83 -22.14 13.38
C ALA A 508 1.74 -21.41 14.74
N GLU A 509 2.29 -22.01 15.79
CA GLU A 509 2.35 -21.39 17.12
C GLU A 509 3.17 -20.09 17.10
N LEU A 510 4.31 -20.08 16.39
CA LEU A 510 5.14 -18.89 16.23
C LEU A 510 4.38 -17.75 15.53
N LEU A 511 3.65 -18.04 14.44
CA LEU A 511 2.79 -17.06 13.75
C LEU A 511 1.75 -16.48 14.72
N GLU A 512 1.04 -17.35 15.44
CA GLU A 512 0.03 -16.98 16.43
C GLU A 512 0.59 -16.06 17.51
N LYS A 513 1.79 -16.34 18.02
CA LYS A 513 2.49 -15.50 18.99
C LYS A 513 2.94 -14.16 18.39
N CYS A 514 3.47 -14.15 17.17
CA CYS A 514 4.01 -12.93 16.54
C CYS A 514 2.93 -11.86 16.29
N TRP A 515 1.71 -12.26 15.93
CA TRP A 515 0.64 -11.31 15.58
C TRP A 515 -0.44 -11.13 16.65
N GLN A 516 -0.11 -11.38 17.92
CA GLN A 516 -0.99 -11.09 19.06
C GLN A 516 -1.41 -9.61 19.08
N ARG A 517 -2.65 -9.33 19.50
CA ARG A 517 -3.15 -7.95 19.60
C ARG A 517 -2.32 -7.14 20.59
N ASP A 518 -2.09 -7.71 21.76
CA ASP A 518 -1.23 -7.12 22.78
C ASP A 518 0.26 -7.26 22.40
N PRO A 519 1.01 -6.15 22.25
CA PRO A 519 2.44 -6.19 21.93
C PRO A 519 3.29 -6.90 22.98
N THR A 520 2.88 -6.89 24.26
CA THR A 520 3.67 -7.52 25.34
C THR A 520 3.66 -9.04 25.26
N SER A 521 2.60 -9.61 24.67
CA SER A 521 2.42 -11.04 24.44
C SER A 521 3.21 -11.57 23.22
N ARG A 522 3.85 -10.70 22.43
CA ARG A 522 4.66 -11.08 21.26
C ARG A 522 6.09 -11.43 21.69
N PRO A 523 6.73 -12.45 21.09
CA PRO A 523 8.12 -12.81 21.39
C PRO A 523 9.09 -11.74 20.88
N ASP A 524 10.32 -11.73 21.41
CA ASP A 524 11.41 -10.96 20.79
C ASP A 524 12.15 -11.78 19.74
N PHE A 525 12.88 -11.13 18.82
CA PHE A 525 13.61 -11.83 17.76
C PHE A 525 14.59 -12.92 18.24
N PRO A 526 15.25 -12.84 19.40
CA PRO A 526 16.05 -13.95 19.93
C PRO A 526 15.24 -15.24 20.11
N GLU A 527 14.03 -15.16 20.67
CA GLU A 527 13.14 -16.32 20.86
C GLU A 527 12.64 -16.87 19.52
N ILE A 528 12.36 -15.97 18.56
CA ILE A 528 11.97 -16.33 17.19
C ILE A 528 13.11 -17.11 16.51
N ILE A 529 14.35 -16.62 16.62
CA ILE A 529 15.54 -17.25 16.04
C ILE A 529 15.74 -18.66 16.61
N GLU A 530 15.63 -18.81 17.94
CA GLU A 530 15.75 -20.11 18.61
C GLU A 530 14.68 -21.09 18.10
N THR A 531 13.42 -20.66 18.03
CA THR A 531 12.31 -21.47 17.53
C THR A 531 12.55 -21.92 16.09
N LEU A 532 12.95 -21.00 15.20
CA LEU A 532 13.22 -21.32 13.80
C LEU A 532 14.42 -22.26 13.62
N GLN A 533 15.47 -22.09 14.43
CA GLN A 533 16.64 -22.99 14.39
C GLN A 533 16.30 -24.39 14.87
N GLN A 534 15.46 -24.52 15.90
CA GLN A 534 15.01 -25.81 16.39
C GLN A 534 14.19 -26.54 15.31
N VAL A 535 13.28 -25.85 14.62
CA VAL A 535 12.52 -26.43 13.50
C VAL A 535 13.46 -26.82 12.34
N ALA A 536 14.43 -25.97 12.00
CA ALA A 536 15.39 -26.27 10.94
C ALA A 536 16.23 -27.52 11.24
N LYS A 537 16.60 -27.73 12.50
CA LYS A 537 17.31 -28.94 12.96
C LYS A 537 16.44 -30.19 12.85
N GLU A 538 15.19 -30.12 13.31
CA GLU A 538 14.24 -31.23 13.21
C GLU A 538 14.01 -31.69 11.77
N VAL A 539 13.86 -30.72 10.85
CA VAL A 539 13.71 -31.01 9.42
C VAL A 539 14.97 -31.64 8.82
N ALA A 540 16.15 -31.20 9.25
CA ALA A 540 17.42 -31.77 8.76
C ALA A 540 17.62 -33.21 9.25
N ASP A 541 17.29 -33.49 10.52
CA ASP A 541 17.40 -34.83 11.11
C ASP A 541 16.42 -35.81 10.42
N GLU A 542 15.17 -35.39 10.15
CA GLU A 542 14.20 -36.19 9.39
C GLU A 542 14.64 -36.50 7.95
N GLU A 543 15.33 -35.58 7.28
CA GLU A 543 15.87 -35.82 5.94
C GLU A 543 17.01 -36.84 5.95
N ASP A 544 17.86 -36.82 6.98
CA ASP A 544 18.99 -37.74 7.11
C ASP A 544 18.53 -39.16 7.41
N ASP A 545 17.52 -39.32 8.28
CA ASP A 545 16.90 -40.61 8.57
C ASP A 545 16.21 -41.21 7.33
N ARG A 546 15.46 -40.41 6.56
CA ARG A 546 14.88 -40.87 5.28
C ARG A 546 15.92 -41.25 4.22
N ARG A 547 17.13 -40.67 4.27
CA ARG A 547 18.24 -41.03 3.37
C ARG A 547 18.91 -42.34 3.81
N LYS A 548 18.99 -42.61 5.11
CA LYS A 548 19.51 -43.88 5.66
C LYS A 548 18.54 -45.05 5.46
N GLU A 549 17.24 -44.79 5.43
CA GLU A 549 16.20 -45.82 5.23
C GLU A 549 15.98 -46.24 3.77
N LYS A 550 16.56 -45.55 2.77
CA LYS A 550 16.56 -46.05 1.38
C LYS A 550 17.66 -47.10 1.22
N PRO A 551 17.33 -48.41 1.05
CA PRO A 551 18.36 -49.41 0.85
C PRO A 551 19.02 -49.18 -0.52
N SER A 552 20.34 -49.13 -0.52
CA SER A 552 21.18 -49.38 -1.69
C SER A 552 20.95 -50.83 -2.18
N GLY A 553 19.85 -51.06 -2.89
CA GLY A 553 19.40 -52.39 -3.31
C GLY A 553 19.27 -52.51 -4.83
N GLY A 554 20.31 -53.09 -5.45
CA GLY A 554 20.13 -54.13 -6.47
C GLY A 554 19.88 -53.71 -7.93
N PHE A 555 20.94 -53.29 -8.64
CA PHE A 555 21.03 -53.44 -10.10
C PHE A 555 22.17 -54.40 -10.46
N PHE A 556 22.06 -55.69 -10.10
CA PHE A 556 22.83 -56.73 -10.76
C PHE A 556 22.04 -58.04 -10.89
N SER A 557 22.07 -58.57 -12.12
CA SER A 557 21.74 -59.91 -12.59
C SER A 557 20.27 -60.38 -12.60
N VAL A 558 19.56 -60.14 -13.71
CA VAL A 558 18.73 -61.17 -14.36
C VAL A 558 18.87 -61.03 -15.88
N LEU A 559 19.80 -61.76 -16.49
CA LEU A 559 19.77 -62.10 -17.92
C LEU A 559 20.76 -63.25 -18.19
N ARG A 560 20.34 -64.47 -17.87
CA ARG A 560 20.90 -65.70 -18.48
C ARG A 560 19.96 -66.89 -18.23
N ARG A 561 19.13 -67.21 -19.23
CA ARG A 561 19.00 -68.53 -19.89
C ARG A 561 17.65 -68.65 -20.58
N GLY A 562 17.71 -68.86 -21.90
CA GLY A 562 16.58 -69.16 -22.76
C GLY A 562 17.05 -69.63 -24.14
N HIS A 563 17.80 -70.73 -24.18
CA HIS A 563 17.97 -71.56 -25.38
C HIS A 563 17.74 -73.01 -24.95
N HIS A 564 16.52 -73.50 -25.18
CA HIS A 564 16.26 -74.72 -25.94
C HIS A 564 14.79 -74.79 -26.32
#